data_AF-A0A9D7V563-F1
#
_entry.id   AF-A0A9D7V563-F1
#
_cell.length_a   1.000
_cell.length_b   1.000
_cell.length_c   1.000
_cell.angle_alpha   90.00
_cell.angle_beta   90.00
_cell.angle_gamma   90.00
#
_symmetry.space_group_name_H-M   'P 1'
#
loop_
_entity.id
_entity.type
_entity.pdbx_description
1 polymer ?
#
loop_
_entity_poly.entity_id
_entity_poly.type
_entity_poly.pdbx_seq_one_letter_code
_entity_poly.pdbx_strand_id
1 'polypeptide(L)'
;MEQIIGAKLMSFSDVAAKLKKSGALEKEKAALEQKPLDLEELYTLRARMMGVLIRDARLAMGYTIEEIANHLNLPDETILAWEFGQAVPSLPQLELVAFLLQVPVSHFWGSDTFMQQYGSRQIDSHEYSILRDRMIGALIRSGRQAKNISTADLATKLGINAEFLEAYEYGTLPVPMTLLVSIASALEVNVNYFLESSSRVGEFLEIREALKTIEEMPEDIRAFLSSHTNQPYIRLAMIFAKLPADSLRALAESMLDITL
;
A
#
# COMPACT_ATOMS: atom_id res chain seq x y z
N MET A 1 61.29 18.36 15.77
CA MET A 1 61.74 19.52 14.98
C MET A 1 61.40 19.22 13.53
N GLU A 2 60.18 19.58 13.13
CA GLU A 2 59.83 20.79 12.35
C GLU A 2 59.76 20.44 10.86
N GLN A 3 58.54 20.36 10.27
CA GLN A 3 57.85 21.42 9.50
C GLN A 3 58.38 21.42 8.02
N ILE A 4 57.63 21.44 6.90
CA ILE A 4 56.42 22.18 6.50
C ILE A 4 55.76 21.55 5.24
N ILE A 5 54.43 21.65 5.27
CA ILE A 5 53.38 21.60 4.23
C ILE A 5 53.77 22.21 2.87
N GLY A 6 53.70 21.42 1.79
CA GLY A 6 53.80 21.90 0.40
C GLY A 6 52.42 22.10 -0.23
N ALA A 7 51.77 23.23 0.06
CA ALA A 7 50.59 23.66 -0.68
C ALA A 7 51.02 24.18 -2.06
N LYS A 8 50.62 23.50 -3.13
CA LYS A 8 50.85 23.90 -4.52
C LYS A 8 50.11 25.22 -4.80
N LEU A 9 50.85 26.34 -4.81
CA LEU A 9 50.32 27.64 -5.23
C LEU A 9 49.79 27.53 -6.66
N MET A 10 48.49 27.76 -6.85
CA MET A 10 47.90 27.86 -8.19
C MET A 10 48.46 29.10 -8.91
N SER A 11 48.80 28.96 -10.19
CA SER A 11 49.23 30.07 -11.04
C SER A 11 48.09 31.08 -11.22
N PHE A 12 48.42 32.38 -11.28
CA PHE A 12 47.45 33.43 -11.59
C PHE A 12 46.69 33.21 -12.92
N SER A 13 47.31 32.51 -13.89
CA SER A 13 46.65 32.09 -15.13
C SER A 13 45.52 31.09 -14.90
N ASP A 14 45.71 30.17 -13.94
CA ASP A 14 44.75 29.10 -13.64
C ASP A 14 43.56 29.66 -12.85
N VAL A 15 43.82 30.63 -11.97
CA VAL A 15 42.78 31.35 -11.23
C VAL A 15 41.91 32.18 -12.18
N ALA A 16 42.53 32.88 -13.14
CA ALA A 16 41.80 33.66 -14.16
C ALA A 16 40.97 32.78 -15.10
N ALA A 17 41.49 31.62 -15.52
CA ALA A 17 40.75 30.66 -16.33
C ALA A 17 39.55 30.05 -15.59
N LYS A 18 39.71 29.78 -14.28
CA LYS A 18 38.65 29.22 -13.43
C LYS A 18 37.53 30.23 -13.16
N LEU A 19 37.86 31.51 -12.96
CA LEU A 19 36.90 32.62 -12.82
C LEU A 19 36.12 32.90 -14.10
N LYS A 20 36.77 32.80 -15.27
CA LYS A 20 36.09 32.94 -16.57
C LYS A 20 35.13 31.77 -16.85
N LYS A 21 35.50 30.56 -16.41
CA LYS A 21 34.67 29.35 -16.53
C LYS A 21 33.50 29.35 -15.54
N SER A 22 33.68 29.84 -14.32
CA SER A 22 32.58 30.01 -13.35
C SER A 22 31.59 31.09 -13.79
N GLY A 23 32.08 32.23 -14.30
CA GLY A 23 31.21 33.27 -14.84
C GLY A 23 30.47 32.86 -16.12
N ALA A 24 31.03 31.95 -16.92
CA ALA A 24 30.34 31.35 -18.07
C ALA A 24 29.25 30.36 -17.63
N LEU A 25 29.53 29.51 -16.64
CA LEU A 25 28.56 28.59 -16.05
C LEU A 25 27.45 29.30 -15.28
N GLU A 26 27.74 30.43 -14.62
CA GLU A 26 26.75 31.28 -13.97
C GLU A 26 25.89 32.02 -15.00
N LYS A 27 26.48 32.49 -16.11
CA LYS A 27 25.70 33.06 -17.23
C LYS A 27 24.85 32.01 -17.95
N GLU A 28 25.33 30.78 -18.07
CA GLU A 28 24.58 29.66 -18.67
C GLU A 28 23.46 29.19 -17.74
N LYS A 29 23.69 29.12 -16.42
CA LYS A 29 22.64 28.89 -15.41
C LYS A 29 21.62 30.02 -15.35
N ALA A 30 22.06 31.27 -15.38
CA ALA A 30 21.17 32.43 -15.41
C ALA A 30 20.38 32.52 -16.73
N ALA A 31 20.94 32.06 -17.85
CA ALA A 31 20.24 31.94 -19.14
C ALA A 31 19.24 30.77 -19.17
N LEU A 32 19.52 29.67 -18.46
CA LEU A 32 18.60 28.54 -18.26
C LEU A 32 17.45 28.90 -17.30
N GLU A 33 17.70 29.71 -16.27
CA GLU A 33 16.69 30.22 -15.34
C GLU A 33 15.78 31.30 -15.95
N GLN A 34 16.16 31.89 -17.10
CA GLN A 34 15.41 32.94 -17.80
C GLN A 34 14.64 32.45 -19.03
N LYS A 35 14.59 31.14 -19.32
CA LYS A 35 13.66 30.65 -20.34
C LYS A 35 12.25 30.75 -19.76
N PRO A 36 11.35 31.58 -20.30
CA PRO A 36 9.98 31.67 -19.81
C PRO A 36 9.38 30.27 -19.85
N LEU A 37 8.83 29.85 -18.72
CA LEU A 37 8.17 28.56 -18.57
C LEU A 37 7.05 28.49 -19.62
N ASP A 38 7.21 27.62 -20.62
CA ASP A 38 6.20 27.46 -21.65
C ASP A 38 4.98 26.75 -21.02
N LEU A 39 3.97 27.56 -20.71
CA LEU A 39 2.75 27.09 -20.06
C LEU A 39 2.00 26.08 -20.93
N GLU A 40 2.11 26.19 -22.25
CA GLU A 40 1.46 25.27 -23.19
C GLU A 40 2.12 23.89 -23.17
N GLU A 41 3.46 23.85 -23.19
CA GLU A 41 4.23 22.61 -23.00
C GLU A 41 3.92 21.96 -21.65
N LEU A 42 3.80 22.76 -20.58
CA LEU A 42 3.44 22.26 -19.25
C LEU A 42 2.02 21.69 -19.18
N TYR A 43 1.03 22.37 -19.76
CA TYR A 43 -0.34 21.87 -19.78
C TYR A 43 -0.43 20.58 -20.59
N THR A 44 0.28 20.51 -21.73
CA THR A 44 0.34 19.30 -22.56
C THR A 44 0.99 18.13 -21.81
N LEU A 45 2.08 18.39 -21.08
CA LEU A 45 2.75 17.37 -20.28
C LEU A 45 1.83 16.85 -19.17
N ARG A 46 1.15 17.75 -18.44
CA ARG A 46 0.19 17.37 -17.39
C ARG A 46 -1.00 16.58 -17.94
N ALA A 47 -1.54 16.98 -19.09
CA ALA A 47 -2.63 16.26 -19.75
C ALA A 47 -2.23 14.81 -20.08
N ARG A 48 -1.02 14.61 -20.62
CA ARG A 48 -0.49 13.27 -20.91
C ARG A 48 -0.27 12.45 -19.65
N MET A 49 0.29 13.04 -18.59
CA MET A 49 0.49 12.34 -17.32
C MET A 49 -0.86 11.90 -16.72
N MET A 50 -1.85 12.81 -16.68
CA MET A 50 -3.19 12.49 -16.21
C MET A 50 -3.83 11.38 -17.05
N GLY A 51 -3.71 11.44 -18.38
CA GLY A 51 -4.22 10.40 -19.27
C GLY A 51 -3.64 9.02 -18.98
N VAL A 52 -2.33 8.94 -18.70
CA VAL A 52 -1.66 7.70 -18.28
C VAL A 52 -2.25 7.18 -16.96
N LEU A 53 -2.48 8.06 -15.98
CA LEU A 53 -3.04 7.67 -14.67
C LEU A 53 -4.51 7.19 -14.80
N ILE A 54 -5.33 7.86 -15.61
CA ILE A 54 -6.71 7.43 -15.90
C ILE A 54 -6.70 6.04 -16.54
N ARG A 55 -5.86 5.84 -17.56
CA ARG A 55 -5.74 4.55 -18.24
C ARG A 55 -5.27 3.44 -17.31
N ASP A 56 -4.26 3.70 -16.49
CA ASP A 56 -3.69 2.74 -15.56
C ASP A 56 -4.73 2.31 -14.51
N ALA A 57 -5.42 3.27 -13.88
CA ALA A 57 -6.50 3.00 -12.94
C ALA A 57 -7.68 2.26 -13.59
N ARG A 58 -8.07 2.63 -14.83
CA ARG A 58 -9.11 1.91 -15.59
C ARG A 58 -8.74 0.44 -15.79
N LEU A 59 -7.53 0.18 -16.29
CA LEU A 59 -7.06 -1.18 -16.56
C LEU A 59 -6.95 -2.00 -15.27
N ALA A 60 -6.52 -1.38 -14.17
CA ALA A 60 -6.44 -2.04 -12.88
C ALA A 60 -7.81 -2.44 -12.32
N MET A 61 -8.84 -1.63 -12.58
CA MET A 61 -10.23 -1.93 -12.22
C MET A 61 -10.95 -2.85 -13.22
N GLY A 62 -10.29 -3.21 -14.34
CA GLY A 62 -10.83 -4.13 -15.34
C GLY A 62 -11.88 -3.52 -16.27
N TYR A 63 -12.06 -2.20 -16.27
CA TYR A 63 -13.04 -1.54 -17.12
C TYR A 63 -12.55 -1.39 -18.56
N THR A 64 -13.47 -1.59 -19.50
CA THR A 64 -13.32 -1.22 -20.91
C THR A 64 -13.61 0.27 -21.12
N ILE A 65 -13.25 0.79 -22.30
CA ILE A 65 -13.52 2.19 -22.67
C ILE A 65 -15.01 2.43 -22.79
N GLU A 66 -15.72 1.52 -23.47
CA GLU A 66 -17.18 1.53 -23.63
C GLU A 66 -17.90 1.54 -22.28
N GLU A 67 -17.45 0.74 -21.31
CA GLU A 67 -18.05 0.74 -19.97
C GLU A 67 -17.90 2.11 -19.29
N ILE A 68 -16.71 2.72 -19.27
CA ILE A 68 -16.55 4.06 -18.65
C ILE A 68 -17.38 5.11 -19.38
N ALA A 69 -17.34 5.11 -20.72
CA ALA A 69 -18.07 6.04 -21.56
C ALA A 69 -19.59 5.98 -21.25
N ASN A 70 -20.15 4.77 -21.15
CA ASN A 70 -21.55 4.55 -20.80
C ASN A 70 -21.89 5.03 -19.39
N HIS A 71 -21.04 4.77 -18.38
CA HIS A 71 -21.29 5.24 -17.01
C HIS A 71 -21.28 6.77 -16.91
N LEU A 72 -20.46 7.44 -17.72
CA LEU A 72 -20.35 8.90 -17.75
C LEU A 72 -21.32 9.55 -18.73
N ASN A 73 -22.05 8.75 -19.52
CA ASN A 73 -22.89 9.21 -20.63
C ASN A 73 -22.11 10.13 -21.60
N LEU A 74 -20.91 9.67 -21.99
CA LEU A 74 -20.00 10.35 -22.92
C LEU A 74 -19.65 9.43 -24.09
N PRO A 75 -19.22 9.97 -25.26
CA PRO A 75 -18.69 9.16 -26.34
C PRO A 75 -17.34 8.52 -25.97
N ASP A 76 -17.09 7.29 -26.46
CA ASP A 76 -15.82 6.55 -26.31
C ASP A 76 -14.60 7.39 -26.71
N GLU A 77 -14.71 8.19 -27.77
CA GLU A 77 -13.64 9.06 -28.26
C GLU A 77 -13.22 10.09 -27.20
N THR A 78 -14.14 10.51 -26.34
CA THR A 78 -13.84 11.45 -25.25
C THR A 78 -12.94 10.80 -24.21
N ILE A 79 -13.23 9.54 -23.84
CA ILE A 79 -12.43 8.77 -22.88
C ILE A 79 -11.05 8.47 -23.46
N LEU A 80 -10.99 8.06 -24.74
CA LEU A 80 -9.73 7.87 -25.45
C LEU A 80 -8.90 9.16 -25.50
N ALA A 81 -9.52 10.30 -25.82
CA ALA A 81 -8.84 11.59 -25.87
C ALA A 81 -8.26 11.98 -24.50
N TRP A 82 -8.96 11.66 -23.39
CA TRP A 82 -8.43 11.83 -22.05
C TRP A 82 -7.22 10.92 -21.79
N GLU A 83 -7.29 9.62 -22.10
CA GLU A 83 -6.18 8.68 -21.88
C GLU A 83 -4.92 9.00 -22.69
N PHE A 84 -5.08 9.58 -23.89
CA PHE A 84 -3.97 10.04 -24.71
C PHE A 84 -3.47 11.45 -24.36
N GLY A 85 -4.13 12.15 -23.43
CA GLY A 85 -3.80 13.53 -23.06
C GLY A 85 -4.06 14.54 -24.18
N GLN A 86 -4.95 14.21 -25.12
CA GLN A 86 -5.42 15.10 -26.19
C GLN A 86 -6.53 16.04 -25.71
N ALA A 87 -7.28 15.60 -24.70
CA ALA A 87 -8.23 16.39 -23.94
C ALA A 87 -8.04 16.10 -22.44
N VAL A 88 -8.65 16.91 -21.58
CA VAL A 88 -8.59 16.75 -20.13
C VAL A 88 -10.02 16.79 -19.57
N PRO A 89 -10.40 15.91 -18.64
CA PRO A 89 -11.70 15.98 -17.98
C PRO A 89 -11.81 17.27 -17.14
N SER A 90 -13.01 17.81 -17.04
CA SER A 90 -13.34 18.80 -16.01
C SER A 90 -13.31 18.16 -14.62
N LEU A 91 -13.24 18.97 -13.55
CA LEU A 91 -13.24 18.43 -12.18
C LEU A 91 -14.46 17.52 -11.89
N PRO A 92 -15.72 17.88 -12.23
CA PRO A 92 -16.85 16.98 -12.03
C PRO A 92 -16.73 15.66 -12.80
N GLN A 93 -16.23 15.70 -14.03
CA GLN A 93 -15.96 14.48 -14.81
C GLN A 93 -14.85 13.64 -14.15
N LEU A 94 -13.81 14.29 -13.64
CA LEU A 94 -12.71 13.64 -12.98
C LEU A 94 -13.12 13.04 -11.62
N GLU A 95 -14.04 13.67 -10.89
CA GLU A 95 -14.66 13.14 -9.68
C GLU A 95 -15.49 11.88 -9.99
N LEU A 96 -16.28 11.90 -11.08
CA LEU A 96 -17.02 10.73 -11.52
C LEU A 96 -16.08 9.60 -11.96
N VAL A 97 -15.00 9.91 -12.67
CA VAL A 97 -13.95 8.95 -13.01
C VAL A 97 -13.30 8.38 -11.74
N ALA A 98 -12.94 9.23 -10.77
CA ALA A 98 -12.36 8.82 -9.49
C ALA A 98 -13.29 7.86 -8.73
N PHE A 99 -14.59 8.19 -8.68
CA PHE A 99 -15.62 7.36 -8.06
C PHE A 99 -15.77 6.00 -8.75
N LEU A 100 -15.87 5.97 -10.09
CA LEU A 100 -15.96 4.71 -10.84
C LEU A 100 -14.72 3.83 -10.66
N LEU A 101 -13.55 4.45 -10.65
CA LEU A 101 -12.26 3.77 -10.52
C LEU A 101 -11.86 3.48 -9.06
N GLN A 102 -12.67 3.88 -8.08
CA GLN A 102 -12.42 3.69 -6.65
C GLN A 102 -11.05 4.23 -6.19
N VAL A 103 -10.64 5.39 -6.73
CA VAL A 103 -9.40 6.10 -6.37
C VAL A 103 -9.73 7.49 -5.83
N PRO A 104 -8.92 8.05 -4.90
CA PRO A 104 -9.08 9.45 -4.52
C PRO A 104 -8.77 10.35 -5.71
N VAL A 105 -9.45 11.50 -5.82
CA VAL A 105 -9.20 12.49 -6.88
C VAL A 105 -7.70 12.82 -6.97
N SER A 106 -7.01 13.01 -5.84
CA SER A 106 -5.58 13.29 -5.76
C SER A 106 -4.67 12.28 -6.47
N HIS A 107 -5.16 11.07 -6.77
CA HIS A 107 -4.45 10.08 -7.58
C HIS A 107 -3.97 10.68 -8.92
N PHE A 108 -4.81 11.48 -9.59
CA PHE A 108 -4.52 12.03 -10.93
C PHE A 108 -3.55 13.23 -10.95
N TRP A 109 -3.01 13.61 -9.79
CA TRP A 109 -2.03 14.71 -9.64
C TRP A 109 -0.61 14.20 -9.38
N GLY A 110 -0.47 12.91 -9.04
CA GLY A 110 0.81 12.30 -8.69
C GLY A 110 1.65 11.92 -9.90
N SER A 111 2.84 11.37 -9.62
CA SER A 111 3.71 10.70 -10.60
C SER A 111 3.58 9.19 -10.58
N ASP A 112 2.99 8.64 -9.52
CA ASP A 112 2.96 7.20 -9.28
C ASP A 112 1.73 6.58 -9.94
N THR A 113 1.94 5.55 -10.75
CA THR A 113 0.82 4.83 -11.35
C THR A 113 0.14 3.94 -10.30
N PHE A 114 -1.16 3.65 -10.48
CA PHE A 114 -1.90 2.73 -9.63
C PHE A 114 -1.22 1.36 -9.57
N MET A 115 -0.71 0.86 -10.70
CA MET A 115 0.03 -0.39 -10.77
C MET A 115 1.40 -0.37 -10.05
N GLN A 116 2.04 0.80 -9.91
CA GLN A 116 3.23 0.95 -9.08
C GLN A 116 2.89 0.91 -7.59
N GLN A 117 1.78 1.52 -7.18
CA GLN A 117 1.35 1.56 -5.79
C GLN A 117 0.80 0.21 -5.30
N TYR A 118 0.13 -0.55 -6.16
CA TYR A 118 -0.52 -1.82 -5.80
C TYR A 118 0.15 -3.08 -6.38
N GLY A 119 1.33 -2.93 -6.99
CA GLY A 119 2.24 -4.04 -7.26
C GLY A 119 1.73 -5.04 -8.30
N SER A 120 1.90 -4.71 -9.58
CA SER A 120 1.59 -5.58 -10.74
C SER A 120 2.53 -6.80 -10.92
N ARG A 121 3.05 -7.39 -9.84
CA ARG A 121 3.64 -8.73 -9.95
C ARG A 121 2.49 -9.74 -9.91
N GLN A 122 2.22 -10.37 -11.06
CA GLN A 122 1.30 -11.49 -11.14
C GLN A 122 1.71 -12.56 -10.11
N ILE A 123 0.75 -13.04 -9.34
CA ILE A 123 0.93 -14.19 -8.46
C ILE A 123 0.60 -15.41 -9.29
N ASP A 124 1.48 -16.41 -9.32
CA ASP A 124 1.13 -17.71 -9.86
C ASP A 124 0.10 -18.36 -8.91
N SER A 125 -1.16 -18.35 -9.33
CA SER A 125 -2.27 -18.87 -8.53
C SER A 125 -2.13 -20.36 -8.23
N HIS A 126 -1.50 -21.12 -9.14
CA HIS A 126 -1.34 -22.56 -8.98
C HIS A 126 -0.26 -22.88 -7.95
N GLU A 127 0.90 -22.24 -8.07
CA GLU A 127 1.99 -22.38 -7.09
C GLU A 127 1.55 -21.90 -5.70
N TYR A 128 0.85 -20.76 -5.64
CA TYR A 128 0.29 -20.24 -4.40
C TYR A 128 -0.65 -21.24 -3.73
N SER A 129 -1.59 -21.82 -4.48
CA SER A 129 -2.57 -22.77 -3.92
C SER A 129 -1.88 -24.01 -3.36
N ILE A 130 -0.95 -24.61 -4.10
CA ILE A 130 -0.20 -25.80 -3.64
C ILE A 130 0.57 -25.51 -2.35
N LEU A 131 1.28 -24.38 -2.29
CA LEU A 131 2.03 -24.01 -1.10
C LEU A 131 1.11 -23.80 0.11
N ARG A 132 0.00 -23.08 -0.10
CA ARG A 132 -0.96 -22.78 0.96
C ARG A 132 -1.70 -24.01 1.47
N ASP A 133 -2.09 -24.93 0.60
CA ASP A 133 -2.72 -26.18 1.01
C ASP A 133 -1.80 -27.00 1.93
N ARG A 134 -0.50 -27.05 1.62
CA ARG A 134 0.51 -27.69 2.49
C ARG A 134 0.67 -26.98 3.84
N MET A 135 0.69 -25.65 3.84
CA MET A 135 0.78 -24.86 5.07
C MET A 135 -0.45 -25.07 5.95
N ILE A 136 -1.65 -24.99 5.37
CA ILE A 136 -2.91 -25.22 6.09
C ILE A 136 -2.94 -26.65 6.65
N GLY A 137 -2.58 -27.66 5.85
CA GLY A 137 -2.47 -29.05 6.30
C GLY A 137 -1.53 -29.21 7.49
N ALA A 138 -0.35 -28.59 7.43
CA ALA A 138 0.61 -28.61 8.53
C ALA A 138 0.08 -27.95 9.80
N LEU A 139 -0.66 -26.83 9.68
CA LEU A 139 -1.31 -26.15 10.80
C LEU A 139 -2.41 -27.02 11.42
N ILE A 140 -3.22 -27.71 10.62
CA ILE A 140 -4.25 -28.64 11.10
C ILE A 140 -3.59 -29.75 11.91
N ARG A 141 -2.55 -30.38 11.33
CA ARG A 141 -1.78 -31.44 11.98
C ARG A 141 -1.15 -30.97 13.29
N SER A 142 -0.54 -29.78 13.28
CA SER A 142 0.07 -29.18 14.46
C SER A 142 -0.95 -28.92 15.57
N GLY A 143 -2.08 -28.30 15.26
CA GLY A 143 -3.16 -28.05 16.23
C GLY A 143 -3.76 -29.33 16.78
N ARG A 144 -3.92 -30.36 15.94
CA ARG A 144 -4.36 -31.69 16.36
C ARG A 144 -3.36 -32.34 17.34
N GLN A 145 -2.08 -32.31 17.01
CA GLN A 145 -1.01 -32.86 17.84
C GLN A 145 -0.87 -32.13 19.17
N ALA A 146 -0.98 -30.80 19.19
CA ALA A 146 -0.97 -30.00 20.41
C ALA A 146 -2.09 -30.39 21.39
N LYS A 147 -3.20 -30.92 20.87
CA LYS A 147 -4.32 -31.45 21.66
C LYS A 147 -4.25 -32.95 21.92
N ASN A 148 -3.22 -33.65 21.45
CA ASN A 148 -3.07 -35.10 21.53
C ASN A 148 -4.26 -35.89 20.93
N ILE A 149 -4.88 -35.37 19.87
CA ILE A 149 -5.99 -36.03 19.19
C ILE A 149 -5.43 -36.89 18.04
N SER A 150 -5.90 -38.12 17.87
CA SER A 150 -5.49 -38.94 16.72
C SER A 150 -6.18 -38.47 15.43
N THR A 151 -5.62 -38.82 14.27
CA THR A 151 -6.28 -38.51 12.98
C THR A 151 -7.67 -39.17 12.91
N ALA A 152 -7.82 -40.40 13.39
CA ALA A 152 -9.11 -41.11 13.41
C ALA A 152 -10.15 -40.41 14.30
N ASP A 153 -9.74 -39.93 15.49
CA ASP A 153 -10.64 -39.24 16.42
C ASP A 153 -11.11 -37.90 15.86
N LEU A 154 -10.19 -37.11 15.28
CA LEU A 154 -10.56 -35.83 14.67
C LEU A 154 -11.48 -36.05 13.46
N ALA A 155 -11.19 -37.04 12.60
CA ALA A 155 -12.03 -37.36 11.46
C ALA A 155 -13.44 -37.78 11.89
N THR A 156 -13.54 -38.59 12.94
CA THR A 156 -14.82 -39.00 13.53
C THR A 156 -15.59 -37.80 14.08
N LYS A 157 -14.93 -36.88 14.80
CA LYS A 157 -15.53 -35.64 15.31
C LYS A 157 -16.03 -34.73 14.19
N LEU A 158 -15.38 -34.74 13.04
CA LEU A 158 -15.73 -33.96 11.85
C LEU A 158 -16.75 -34.67 10.94
N GLY A 159 -17.06 -35.94 11.19
CA GLY A 159 -17.95 -36.74 10.33
C GLY A 159 -17.37 -37.06 8.95
N ILE A 160 -16.04 -37.16 8.83
CA ILE A 160 -15.34 -37.46 7.57
C ILE A 160 -14.50 -38.74 7.69
N ASN A 161 -14.09 -39.30 6.54
CA ASN A 161 -13.13 -40.41 6.52
C ASN A 161 -11.73 -39.91 6.94
N ALA A 162 -11.03 -40.69 7.77
CA ALA A 162 -9.67 -40.41 8.21
C ALA A 162 -8.67 -40.26 7.05
N GLU A 163 -8.89 -40.97 5.94
CA GLU A 163 -8.09 -40.85 4.71
C GLU A 163 -8.17 -39.44 4.10
N PHE A 164 -9.35 -38.81 4.14
CA PHE A 164 -9.50 -37.43 3.68
C PHE A 164 -8.81 -36.46 4.64
N LEU A 165 -8.95 -36.66 5.95
CA LEU A 165 -8.25 -35.82 6.93
C LEU A 165 -6.73 -35.93 6.76
N GLU A 166 -6.22 -37.12 6.51
CA GLU A 166 -4.79 -37.33 6.24
C GLU A 166 -4.34 -36.62 4.96
N ALA A 167 -5.12 -36.71 3.86
CA ALA A 167 -4.85 -35.98 2.63
C ALA A 167 -4.85 -34.45 2.83
N TYR A 168 -5.77 -33.93 3.63
CA TYR A 168 -5.80 -32.52 4.02
C TYR A 168 -4.56 -32.14 4.84
N GLU A 169 -4.16 -32.93 5.83
CA GLU A 169 -2.99 -32.67 6.67
C GLU A 169 -1.67 -32.69 5.90
N TYR A 170 -1.58 -33.47 4.81
CA TYR A 170 -0.43 -33.46 3.90
C TYR A 170 -0.51 -32.38 2.80
N GLY A 171 -1.64 -31.68 2.69
CA GLY A 171 -1.88 -30.69 1.63
C GLY A 171 -1.91 -31.31 0.24
N THR A 172 -2.26 -32.60 0.12
CA THR A 172 -2.48 -33.26 -1.18
C THR A 172 -3.90 -33.04 -1.71
N LEU A 173 -4.81 -32.62 -0.82
CA LEU A 173 -6.18 -32.22 -1.14
C LEU A 173 -6.45 -30.84 -0.52
N PRO A 174 -7.07 -29.90 -1.25
CA PRO A 174 -7.46 -28.60 -0.69
C PRO A 174 -8.60 -28.77 0.32
N VAL A 175 -8.52 -28.08 1.44
CA VAL A 175 -9.52 -28.15 2.52
C VAL A 175 -10.70 -27.24 2.19
N PRO A 176 -11.95 -27.75 2.11
CA PRO A 176 -13.12 -26.90 1.92
C PRO A 176 -13.26 -25.90 3.08
N MET A 177 -13.60 -24.64 2.78
CA MET A 177 -13.72 -23.60 3.82
C MET A 177 -14.72 -23.96 4.93
N THR A 178 -15.86 -24.56 4.57
CA THR A 178 -16.86 -25.03 5.54
C THR A 178 -16.31 -26.09 6.48
N LEU A 179 -15.46 -27.00 5.97
CA LEU A 179 -14.77 -27.98 6.79
C LEU A 179 -13.67 -27.33 7.63
N LEU A 180 -12.94 -26.36 7.09
CA LEU A 180 -11.89 -25.63 7.81
C LEU A 180 -12.43 -24.90 9.05
N VAL A 181 -13.66 -24.34 8.97
CA VAL A 181 -14.36 -23.77 10.14
C VAL A 181 -14.64 -24.85 11.20
N SER A 182 -15.14 -26.01 10.79
CA SER A 182 -15.39 -27.14 11.70
C SER A 182 -14.09 -27.66 12.33
N ILE A 183 -13.00 -27.69 11.56
CA ILE A 183 -11.65 -28.04 12.05
C ILE A 183 -11.18 -27.00 13.07
N ALA A 184 -11.30 -25.71 12.77
CA ALA A 184 -10.93 -24.63 13.70
C ALA A 184 -11.67 -24.78 15.04
N SER A 185 -12.99 -25.01 14.98
CA SER A 185 -13.82 -25.27 16.16
C SER A 185 -13.40 -26.53 16.91
N ALA A 186 -13.14 -27.64 16.20
CA ALA A 186 -12.70 -28.88 16.81
C ALA A 186 -11.32 -28.76 17.49
N LEU A 187 -10.45 -27.93 16.93
CA LEU A 187 -9.14 -27.56 17.44
C LEU A 187 -9.16 -26.37 18.40
N GLU A 188 -10.33 -25.81 18.73
CA GLU A 188 -10.51 -24.60 19.57
C GLU A 188 -9.53 -23.46 19.22
N VAL A 189 -9.30 -23.27 17.92
CA VAL A 189 -8.55 -22.13 17.39
C VAL A 189 -9.51 -21.22 16.63
N ASN A 190 -9.16 -19.94 16.54
CA ASN A 190 -9.86 -19.03 15.64
C ASN A 190 -9.56 -19.42 14.18
N VAL A 191 -10.53 -19.32 13.28
CA VAL A 191 -10.31 -19.61 11.85
C VAL A 191 -9.18 -18.77 11.22
N ASN A 192 -8.94 -17.59 11.77
CA ASN A 192 -7.83 -16.70 11.38
C ASN A 192 -6.45 -17.32 11.58
N TYR A 193 -6.33 -18.34 12.43
CA TYR A 193 -5.11 -19.14 12.58
C TYR A 193 -4.61 -19.73 11.26
N PHE A 194 -5.52 -20.03 10.33
CA PHE A 194 -5.19 -20.60 9.03
C PHE A 194 -4.98 -19.55 7.93
N LEU A 195 -5.18 -18.26 8.20
CA LEU A 195 -5.03 -17.22 7.18
C LEU A 195 -3.56 -17.00 6.80
N GLU A 196 -3.35 -16.45 5.62
CA GLU A 196 -2.03 -16.08 5.13
C GLU A 196 -1.61 -14.73 5.72
N SER A 197 -0.35 -14.61 6.17
CA SER A 197 0.14 -13.40 6.86
C SER A 197 1.58 -13.01 6.50
N SER A 198 2.21 -13.68 5.53
CA SER A 198 3.66 -13.56 5.27
C SER A 198 4.01 -13.26 3.82
N SER A 199 3.08 -13.51 2.90
CA SER A 199 3.21 -13.17 1.48
C SER A 199 2.53 -11.85 1.15
N ARG A 200 2.74 -11.36 -0.08
CA ARG A 200 2.01 -10.21 -0.64
C ARG A 200 0.48 -10.37 -0.57
N VAL A 201 -0.03 -11.61 -0.64
CA VAL A 201 -1.45 -11.87 -0.44
C VAL A 201 -1.84 -11.61 1.01
N GLY A 202 -1.03 -12.09 1.96
CA GLY A 202 -1.23 -11.83 3.39
C GLY A 202 -1.24 -10.34 3.71
N GLU A 203 -0.22 -9.61 3.25
CA GLU A 203 -0.13 -8.15 3.40
C GLU A 203 -1.38 -7.43 2.84
N PHE A 204 -1.84 -7.83 1.65
CA PHE A 204 -3.06 -7.28 1.05
C PHE A 204 -4.30 -7.56 1.92
N LEU A 205 -4.47 -8.80 2.39
CA LEU A 205 -5.60 -9.18 3.23
C LEU A 205 -5.58 -8.43 4.57
N GLU A 206 -4.41 -8.28 5.19
CA GLU A 206 -4.24 -7.50 6.43
C GLU A 206 -4.62 -6.03 6.24
N ILE A 207 -4.17 -5.41 5.14
CA ILE A 207 -4.55 -4.03 4.82
C ILE A 207 -6.07 -3.91 4.63
N ARG A 208 -6.71 -4.87 3.96
CA ARG A 208 -8.16 -4.85 3.74
C ARG A 208 -8.95 -4.95 5.04
N GLU A 209 -8.56 -5.83 5.96
CA GLU A 209 -9.20 -5.93 7.28
C GLU A 209 -8.97 -4.67 8.13
N ALA A 210 -7.76 -4.09 8.06
CA ALA A 210 -7.45 -2.84 8.75
C ALA A 210 -8.30 -1.67 8.22
N LEU A 211 -8.43 -1.54 6.90
CA LEU A 211 -9.25 -0.49 6.27
C LEU A 211 -10.72 -0.64 6.65
N LYS A 212 -11.28 -1.86 6.60
CA LYS A 212 -12.65 -2.13 7.05
C LYS A 212 -12.88 -1.66 8.49
N THR A 213 -11.94 -1.99 9.39
CA THR A 213 -12.03 -1.58 10.80
C THR A 213 -11.99 -0.06 10.94
N ILE A 214 -11.14 0.63 10.17
CA ILE A 214 -11.05 2.10 10.17
C ILE A 214 -12.34 2.72 9.62
N GLU A 215 -12.93 2.14 8.56
CA GLU A 215 -14.19 2.60 8.00
C GLU A 215 -15.35 2.50 8.99
N GLU A 216 -15.35 1.52 9.88
CA GLU A 216 -16.38 1.37 10.93
C GLU A 216 -16.20 2.33 12.12
N MET A 217 -15.08 3.06 12.20
CA MET A 217 -14.83 4.01 13.31
C MET A 217 -15.73 5.26 13.25
N PRO A 218 -16.01 5.89 14.41
CA PRO A 218 -16.64 7.21 14.49
C PRO A 218 -15.96 8.27 13.60
N GLU A 219 -16.76 9.18 13.04
CA GLU A 219 -16.29 10.19 12.09
C GLU A 219 -15.18 11.08 12.64
N ASP A 220 -15.29 11.50 13.90
CA ASP A 220 -14.31 12.32 14.62
C ASP A 220 -12.96 11.59 14.74
N ILE A 221 -12.97 10.30 15.06
CA ILE A 221 -11.77 9.45 15.11
C ILE A 221 -11.16 9.32 13.71
N ARG A 222 -11.96 9.00 12.68
CA ARG A 222 -11.46 8.90 11.30
C ARG A 222 -10.84 10.22 10.84
N ALA A 223 -11.50 11.35 11.07
CA ALA A 223 -10.99 12.67 10.73
C ALA A 223 -9.67 12.98 11.46
N PHE A 224 -9.57 12.60 12.74
CA PHE A 224 -8.33 12.75 13.50
C PHE A 224 -7.18 11.93 12.91
N LEU A 225 -7.43 10.67 12.54
CA LEU A 225 -6.44 9.76 11.96
C LEU A 225 -5.99 10.18 10.55
N SER A 226 -6.90 10.73 9.74
CA SER A 226 -6.60 11.17 8.36
C SER A 226 -5.71 12.42 8.29
N SER A 227 -5.51 13.14 9.39
CA SER A 227 -4.67 14.34 9.43
C SER A 227 -3.20 14.01 9.71
N HIS A 228 -2.32 14.38 8.77
CA HIS A 228 -0.87 14.19 8.92
C HIS A 228 -0.29 14.97 10.11
N THR A 229 -0.88 16.11 10.46
CA THR A 229 -0.47 16.92 11.63
C THR A 229 -0.74 16.20 12.95
N ASN A 230 -1.66 15.22 12.98
CA ASN A 230 -2.01 14.49 14.19
C ASN A 230 -1.10 13.30 14.50
N GLN A 231 -0.20 12.96 13.58
CA GLN A 231 0.75 11.85 13.73
C GLN A 231 1.55 11.84 15.04
N PRO A 232 2.03 12.99 15.58
CA PRO A 232 2.70 13.02 16.90
C PRO A 232 1.78 12.58 18.06
N TYR A 233 0.50 12.96 18.04
CA TYR A 233 -0.45 12.56 19.09
C TYR A 233 -0.75 11.07 19.03
N ILE A 234 -0.91 10.51 17.83
CA ILE A 234 -1.10 9.06 17.63
C ILE A 234 0.11 8.30 18.18
N ARG A 235 1.33 8.75 17.85
CA ARG A 235 2.57 8.16 18.40
C ARG A 235 2.62 8.23 19.92
N LEU A 236 2.21 9.36 20.52
CA LEU A 236 2.16 9.50 21.96
C LEU A 236 1.15 8.53 22.59
N ALA A 237 -0.04 8.39 22.01
CA ALA A 237 -1.04 7.42 22.46
C ALA A 237 -0.50 5.98 22.38
N MET A 238 0.24 5.64 21.33
CA MET A 238 0.91 4.33 21.20
C MET A 238 1.98 4.10 22.27
N ILE A 239 2.69 5.14 22.71
CA ILE A 239 3.64 5.06 23.83
C ILE A 239 2.87 4.80 25.12
N PHE A 240 1.83 5.59 25.40
CA PHE A 240 0.99 5.43 26.59
C PHE A 240 0.37 4.03 26.69
N ALA A 241 -0.13 3.48 25.57
CA ALA A 241 -0.70 2.14 25.53
C ALA A 241 0.28 1.03 25.94
N LYS A 242 1.59 1.27 25.85
CA LYS A 242 2.65 0.31 26.21
C LYS A 242 3.17 0.49 27.64
N LEU A 243 2.79 1.56 28.34
CA LEU A 243 3.26 1.82 29.69
C LEU A 243 2.55 0.91 30.71
N PRO A 244 3.25 0.46 31.78
CA PRO A 244 2.62 -0.17 32.92
C PRO A 244 1.57 0.75 33.55
N ALA A 245 0.51 0.17 34.11
CA ALA A 245 -0.59 0.93 34.70
C ALA A 245 -0.14 1.94 35.77
N ASP A 246 0.86 1.58 36.58
CA ASP A 246 1.38 2.46 37.63
C ASP A 246 2.11 3.68 37.06
N SER A 247 2.83 3.50 35.94
CA SER A 247 3.47 4.61 35.23
C SER A 247 2.43 5.56 34.64
N LEU A 248 1.33 5.05 34.10
CA LEU A 248 0.23 5.89 33.60
C LEU A 248 -0.45 6.70 34.70
N ARG A 249 -0.66 6.10 35.88
CA ARG A 249 -1.23 6.80 37.04
C ARG A 249 -0.34 7.94 37.52
N ALA A 250 0.95 7.68 37.70
CA ALA A 250 1.90 8.71 38.10
C ALA A 250 1.97 9.86 37.08
N LEU A 251 1.89 9.54 35.79
CA LEU A 251 1.86 10.55 34.72
C LEU A 251 0.57 11.39 34.78
N ALA A 252 -0.58 10.75 34.99
CA ALA A 252 -1.87 11.44 35.15
C ALA A 252 -1.89 12.36 36.40
N GLU A 253 -1.37 11.90 37.53
CA GLU A 253 -1.23 12.71 38.76
C GLU A 253 -0.33 13.92 38.50
N SER A 254 0.83 13.71 37.86
CA SER A 254 1.74 14.82 37.52
C SER A 254 1.12 15.85 36.56
N MET A 255 0.24 15.43 35.64
CA MET A 255 -0.47 16.36 34.76
C MET A 255 -1.54 17.16 35.50
N LEU A 256 -2.25 16.53 36.44
CA LEU A 256 -3.22 17.19 37.30
C LEU A 256 -2.56 18.30 38.12
N ASP A 257 -1.40 18.01 38.72
CA ASP A 257 -0.61 18.97 39.52
C ASP A 257 -0.10 20.17 38.70
N ILE A 258 0.09 20.02 37.38
CA ILE A 258 0.52 21.13 36.49
C ILE A 258 -0.67 22.01 36.07
N THR A 259 -1.89 21.46 36.11
CA THR A 259 -3.11 22.16 35.65
C THR A 259 -3.92 22.82 36.77
N LEU A 260 -3.54 22.64 38.04
CA LEU A 260 -4.14 23.23 39.24
C LEU A 260 -3.28 24.39 39.78
#